data_AF-A0A841C2Y4-F1
#
_entry.id   AF-A0A841C2Y4-F1
#
_cell.length_a   1.000
_cell.length_b   1.000
_cell.length_c   1.000
_cell.angle_alpha   90.00
_cell.angle_beta   90.00
_cell.angle_gamma   90.00
#
_symmetry.space_group_name_H-M   'P 1'
#
loop_
_entity.id
_entity.type
_entity.pdbx_description
1 polymer ?
#
loop_
_entity_poly.entity_id
_entity_poly.type
_entity_poly.pdbx_seq_one_letter_code
_entity_poly.pdbx_strand_id
1 'polypeptide(L)'
;MSRGAISADGVRRLGLVLRGIASLRSPPDLAGVLAAPDPVAMGRRALVPMARHLGVATCLLPAAMREEATAAFLACRVLDAFEDLGEDRAARLGLAVDYLCGRRARPPELLGPVPGRRLDRLDAVLAGRIADVRDLLLALPAERRARIRSLLDDIGAAMARNLAHPLPRDTYGREVLGRVVRYAVELVAARPVPADLCGAVGVLAQMANDLRDGDGEPYGATTRAELSRQVFLRLPPLVLAAFALLGQVGAAPRGRGVRAAAAYVTVTTAGFLCGQAGVRAPYRRRAQLPAALLAALGPRRFTAVLDRVRAAVNEAVTHLGGTRGITLVDAAPPSGTGLPELLVGAAFRLVGDLPTGPLTGGLAGTHVLRVMLADQLALGALNGLDERGPDFIDEMRHLADLIQQAAVKGVRP
;
A
#
# COMPACT_ATOMS: atom_id res chain seq x y z
N MET A 1 4.24 39.65 9.15
CA MET A 1 4.59 38.51 8.27
C MET A 1 6.02 38.09 8.58
N SER A 2 6.21 37.10 9.47
CA SER A 2 7.54 36.59 9.81
C SER A 2 8.08 35.74 8.65
N ARG A 3 9.20 36.14 8.06
CA ARG A 3 9.98 35.33 7.12
C ARG A 3 10.54 34.15 7.91
N GLY A 4 9.83 33.02 7.90
CA GLY A 4 10.21 31.82 8.63
C GLY A 4 11.56 31.30 8.14
N ALA A 5 12.57 31.37 9.01
CA ALA A 5 13.85 30.70 8.80
C ALA A 5 13.60 29.22 8.46
N ILE A 6 14.23 28.74 7.39
CA ILE A 6 14.19 27.31 7.04
C ILE A 6 14.90 26.59 8.18
N SER A 7 14.14 25.87 9.03
CA SER A 7 14.73 25.09 10.13
C SER A 7 15.81 24.14 9.61
N ALA A 8 16.88 23.92 10.38
CA ALA A 8 17.97 23.00 10.01
C ALA A 8 17.46 21.58 9.68
N ASP A 9 16.39 21.11 10.33
CA ASP A 9 15.74 19.84 10.00
C ASP A 9 15.10 19.86 8.60
N GLY A 10 14.53 21.00 8.17
CA GLY A 10 13.97 21.19 6.83
C GLY A 10 15.03 21.09 5.73
N VAL A 11 16.20 21.72 5.91
CA VAL A 11 17.32 21.63 4.96
C VAL A 11 17.86 20.20 4.89
N ARG A 12 18.08 19.56 6.05
CA ARG A 12 18.53 18.17 6.13
C ARG A 12 17.56 17.22 5.41
N ARG A 13 16.26 17.42 5.60
CA ARG A 13 15.21 16.62 4.98
C ARG A 13 15.20 16.77 3.45
N LEU A 14 15.30 17.99 2.96
CA LEU A 14 15.40 18.24 1.51
C LEU A 14 16.63 17.54 0.91
N GLY A 15 17.79 17.62 1.58
CA GLY A 15 19.00 16.91 1.16
C GLY A 15 18.85 15.38 1.14
N LEU A 16 18.10 14.80 2.09
CA LEU A 16 17.79 13.35 2.08
C LEU A 16 16.88 12.98 0.90
N VAL A 17 15.83 13.78 0.65
CA VAL A 17 14.87 13.55 -0.43
C VAL A 17 15.54 13.66 -1.80
N LEU A 18 16.35 14.69 -2.03
CA LEU A 18 17.07 14.89 -3.29
C LEU A 18 18.06 13.75 -3.56
N ARG A 19 18.82 13.32 -2.54
CA ARG A 19 19.69 12.14 -2.64
C ARG A 19 18.88 10.87 -2.92
N GLY A 20 17.74 10.70 -2.27
CA GLY A 20 16.83 9.59 -2.53
C GLY A 20 16.38 9.55 -3.99
N ILE A 21 15.92 10.67 -4.54
CA ILE A 21 15.50 10.74 -5.96
C ILE A 21 16.65 10.46 -6.92
N ALA A 22 17.86 10.96 -6.62
CA ALA A 22 19.04 10.63 -7.40
C ALA A 22 19.31 9.13 -7.37
N SER A 23 19.23 8.50 -6.19
CA SER A 23 19.47 7.06 -6.02
C SER A 23 18.44 6.17 -6.73
N LEU A 24 17.20 6.63 -6.94
CA LEU A 24 16.20 5.89 -7.74
C LEU A 24 16.63 5.68 -9.20
N ARG A 25 17.60 6.45 -9.69
CA ARG A 25 18.13 6.36 -11.06
C ARG A 25 19.43 5.57 -11.14
N SER A 26 20.00 5.22 -10.00
CA SER A 26 21.30 4.56 -9.89
C SER A 26 21.13 3.11 -9.43
N PRO A 27 22.05 2.22 -9.79
CA PRO A 27 22.07 0.88 -9.20
C PRO A 27 22.32 0.96 -7.68
N PRO A 28 21.79 0.02 -6.88
CA PRO A 28 22.07 -0.04 -5.46
C PRO A 28 23.57 -0.20 -5.16
N ASP A 29 24.08 0.62 -4.24
CA ASP A 29 25.48 0.56 -3.76
C ASP A 29 25.62 -0.52 -2.68
N LEU A 30 25.73 -1.78 -3.13
CA LEU A 30 25.88 -2.95 -2.23
C LEU A 30 27.13 -2.83 -1.35
N ALA A 31 28.25 -2.41 -1.94
CA ALA A 31 29.52 -2.24 -1.23
C ALA A 31 29.39 -1.16 -0.15
N GLY A 32 28.70 -0.07 -0.44
CA GLY A 32 28.41 0.97 0.54
C GLY A 32 27.51 0.51 1.68
N VAL A 33 26.52 -0.35 1.45
CA VAL A 33 25.69 -0.91 2.53
C VAL A 33 26.51 -1.87 3.40
N LEU A 34 27.33 -2.72 2.79
CA LEU A 34 28.24 -3.63 3.50
C LEU A 34 29.28 -2.86 4.33
N ALA A 35 29.92 -1.86 3.75
CA ALA A 35 30.97 -1.06 4.38
C ALA A 35 30.42 0.05 5.30
N ALA A 36 29.11 0.10 5.56
CA ALA A 36 28.56 1.13 6.45
C ALA A 36 29.04 0.88 7.90
N PRO A 37 29.63 1.90 8.56
CA PRO A 37 30.35 1.73 9.82
C PRO A 37 29.45 1.52 11.04
N ASP A 38 28.17 1.86 10.92
CA ASP A 38 27.19 1.78 12.00
C ASP A 38 25.78 1.49 11.47
N PRO A 39 24.85 1.02 12.33
CA PRO A 39 23.49 0.68 11.92
C PRO A 39 22.71 1.84 11.29
N VAL A 40 22.92 3.08 11.75
CA VAL A 40 22.22 4.26 11.23
C VAL A 40 22.73 4.61 9.84
N ALA A 41 24.05 4.53 9.62
CA ALA A 41 24.66 4.72 8.31
C ALA A 41 24.20 3.64 7.32
N MET A 42 24.14 2.38 7.75
CA MET A 42 23.60 1.27 6.96
C MET A 42 22.15 1.57 6.56
N GLY A 43 21.29 1.91 7.54
CA GLY A 43 19.87 2.16 7.27
C GLY A 43 19.65 3.32 6.29
N ARG A 44 20.44 4.40 6.39
CA ARG A 44 20.38 5.53 5.44
C ARG A 44 20.78 5.14 4.02
N ARG A 45 21.77 4.25 3.87
CA ARG A 45 22.24 3.77 2.56
C ARG A 45 21.28 2.76 1.94
N ALA A 46 20.68 1.89 2.76
CA ALA A 46 19.78 0.83 2.30
C ALA A 46 18.36 1.31 1.99
N LEU A 47 17.83 2.29 2.74
CA LEU A 47 16.40 2.63 2.72
C LEU A 47 15.86 2.93 1.31
N VAL A 48 16.47 3.83 0.55
CA VAL A 48 15.91 4.23 -0.76
C VAL A 48 16.14 3.19 -1.85
N PRO A 49 17.32 2.56 -1.97
CA PRO A 49 17.51 1.45 -2.92
C PRO A 49 16.50 0.31 -2.72
N MET A 50 16.13 0.02 -1.46
CA MET A 50 15.21 -1.05 -1.09
C MET A 50 13.74 -0.64 -1.23
N ALA A 51 13.36 0.46 -0.57
CA ALA A 51 11.96 0.90 -0.49
C ALA A 51 11.53 1.74 -1.70
N ARG A 52 12.46 2.14 -2.57
CA ARG A 52 12.22 2.98 -3.76
C ARG A 52 11.42 4.24 -3.39
N HIS A 53 10.21 4.40 -3.96
CA HIS A 53 9.35 5.54 -3.70
C HIS A 53 8.90 5.63 -2.23
N LEU A 54 8.70 4.49 -1.56
CA LEU A 54 8.41 4.46 -0.12
C LEU A 54 9.61 4.98 0.68
N GLY A 55 10.84 4.70 0.25
CA GLY A 55 12.05 5.23 0.92
C GLY A 55 12.15 6.75 0.83
N VAL A 56 11.83 7.31 -0.34
CA VAL A 56 11.73 8.77 -0.50
C VAL A 56 10.60 9.34 0.37
N ALA A 57 9.46 8.66 0.47
CA ALA A 57 8.35 9.07 1.33
C ALA A 57 8.74 9.04 2.81
N THR A 58 9.47 8.01 3.26
CA THR A 58 10.02 7.93 4.62
C THR A 58 10.97 9.08 4.91
N CYS A 59 11.78 9.51 3.93
CA CYS A 59 12.62 10.71 4.06
C CYS A 59 11.80 12.00 4.27
N LEU A 60 10.53 12.07 3.83
CA LEU A 60 9.65 13.23 4.03
C LEU A 60 9.05 13.29 5.45
N LEU A 61 9.10 12.20 6.22
CA LEU A 61 8.54 12.15 7.58
C LEU A 61 9.35 12.99 8.60
N PRO A 62 8.70 13.43 9.70
CA PRO A 62 9.40 13.97 10.89
C PRO A 62 10.49 13.01 11.40
N ALA A 63 11.55 13.53 12.01
CA ALA A 63 12.73 12.74 12.38
C ALA A 63 12.40 11.47 13.19
N ALA A 64 11.61 11.62 14.25
CA ALA A 64 11.25 10.50 15.13
C ALA A 64 10.42 9.42 14.40
N MET A 65 9.47 9.83 13.55
CA MET A 65 8.68 8.90 12.73
C MET A 65 9.53 8.25 11.62
N ARG A 66 10.50 9.00 11.07
CA ARG A 66 11.40 8.49 10.04
C ARG A 66 12.32 7.40 10.58
N GLU A 67 12.87 7.59 11.78
CA GLU A 67 13.71 6.58 12.45
C GLU A 67 12.91 5.29 12.69
N GLU A 68 11.71 5.42 13.27
CA GLU A 68 10.79 4.30 13.51
C GLU A 68 10.37 3.60 12.20
N ALA A 69 9.97 4.35 11.18
CA ALA A 69 9.60 3.79 9.87
C ALA A 69 10.79 3.13 9.15
N THR A 70 12.01 3.66 9.31
CA THR A 70 13.22 3.06 8.72
C THR A 70 13.52 1.72 9.38
N ALA A 71 13.52 1.65 10.71
CA ALA A 71 13.78 0.41 11.44
C ALA A 71 12.70 -0.65 11.13
N ALA A 72 11.42 -0.27 11.12
CA ALA A 72 10.32 -1.16 10.76
C ALA A 72 10.46 -1.69 9.33
N PHE A 73 10.70 -0.80 8.35
CA PHE A 73 10.85 -1.21 6.95
C PHE A 73 12.01 -2.19 6.76
N LEU A 74 13.18 -1.90 7.36
CA LEU A 74 14.35 -2.77 7.25
C LEU A 74 14.12 -4.11 7.94
N ALA A 75 13.44 -4.14 9.09
CA ALA A 75 13.05 -5.37 9.76
C ALA A 75 12.10 -6.22 8.90
N CYS A 76 11.07 -5.61 8.31
CA CYS A 76 10.18 -6.31 7.38
C CYS A 76 10.94 -6.85 6.15
N ARG A 77 11.89 -6.09 5.59
CA ARG A 77 12.72 -6.55 4.46
C ARG A 77 13.68 -7.67 4.84
N VAL A 78 14.15 -7.73 6.09
CA VAL A 78 14.90 -8.90 6.56
C VAL A 78 13.99 -10.12 6.60
N LEU A 79 12.74 -10.00 7.05
CA LEU A 79 11.81 -11.14 7.02
C LEU A 79 11.53 -11.62 5.60
N ASP A 80 11.29 -10.70 4.67
CA ASP A 80 11.14 -10.96 3.22
C ASP A 80 12.35 -11.73 2.67
N ALA A 81 13.57 -11.33 3.05
CA ALA A 81 14.79 -12.06 2.67
C ALA A 81 14.83 -13.49 3.23
N PHE A 82 14.35 -13.74 4.46
CA PHE A 82 14.27 -15.10 5.01
C PHE A 82 13.10 -15.92 4.43
N GLU A 83 12.04 -15.25 3.96
CA GLU A 83 10.94 -15.88 3.21
C GLU A 83 11.37 -16.30 1.80
N ASP A 84 12.22 -15.52 1.14
CA ASP A 84 12.58 -15.77 -0.26
C ASP A 84 13.85 -16.63 -0.42
N LEU A 85 14.82 -16.51 0.50
CA LEU A 85 16.17 -17.05 0.29
C LEU A 85 16.41 -18.39 0.98
N GLY A 86 16.78 -19.42 0.20
CA GLY A 86 17.37 -20.69 0.67
C GLY A 86 16.36 -21.79 1.04
N GLU A 87 16.85 -22.89 1.63
CA GLU A 87 16.07 -24.07 2.06
C GLU A 87 15.53 -23.93 3.51
N ASP A 88 14.45 -24.61 3.90
CA ASP A 88 13.85 -24.48 5.26
C ASP A 88 13.41 -23.06 5.66
N ARG A 89 12.85 -22.33 4.69
CA ARG A 89 12.43 -20.93 4.81
C ARG A 89 11.53 -20.66 6.03
N ALA A 90 10.53 -21.51 6.28
CA ALA A 90 9.57 -21.30 7.37
C ALA A 90 10.24 -21.32 8.76
N ALA A 91 11.13 -22.27 9.01
CA ALA A 91 11.85 -22.37 10.28
C ALA A 91 12.80 -21.18 10.47
N ARG A 92 13.55 -20.81 9.43
CA ARG A 92 14.50 -19.68 9.50
C ARG A 92 13.79 -18.34 9.65
N LEU A 93 12.66 -18.14 8.98
CA LEU A 93 11.79 -16.98 9.17
C LEU A 93 11.34 -16.86 10.63
N GLY A 94 10.87 -17.95 11.24
CA GLY A 94 10.50 -17.96 12.67
C GLY A 94 11.67 -17.53 13.59
N LEU A 95 12.87 -18.04 13.34
CA LEU A 95 14.07 -17.64 14.08
C LEU A 95 14.43 -16.15 13.88
N ALA A 96 14.24 -15.60 12.67
CA ALA A 96 14.47 -14.20 12.38
C ALA A 96 13.47 -13.30 13.12
N VAL A 97 12.19 -13.66 13.13
CA VAL A 97 11.14 -12.97 13.90
C VAL A 97 11.50 -12.98 15.38
N ASP A 98 11.84 -14.14 15.96
CA ASP A 98 12.21 -14.24 17.37
C ASP A 98 13.46 -13.44 17.73
N TYR A 99 14.45 -13.41 16.83
CA TYR A 99 15.65 -12.60 17.03
C TYR A 99 15.36 -11.11 17.01
N LEU A 100 14.64 -10.60 16.00
CA LEU A 100 14.27 -9.18 15.87
C LEU A 100 13.34 -8.73 16.99
N CYS A 101 12.45 -9.61 17.46
CA CYS A 101 11.55 -9.35 18.58
C CYS A 101 12.24 -9.44 19.95
N GLY A 102 13.47 -9.95 19.99
CA GLY A 102 14.29 -10.05 21.20
C GLY A 102 14.01 -11.29 22.06
N ARG A 103 13.25 -12.27 21.55
CA ARG A 103 12.99 -13.56 22.20
C ARG A 103 14.17 -14.54 22.05
N ARG A 104 15.07 -14.27 21.10
CA ARG A 104 16.29 -15.04 20.86
C ARG A 104 17.54 -14.16 20.95
N ALA A 105 18.62 -14.68 21.52
CA ALA A 105 19.89 -13.95 21.66
C ALA A 105 20.78 -14.00 20.39
N ARG A 106 20.81 -15.13 19.68
CA ARG A 106 21.68 -15.35 18.51
C ARG A 106 20.92 -15.14 17.20
N PRO A 107 21.52 -14.47 16.19
CA PRO A 107 20.90 -14.34 14.88
C PRO A 107 20.76 -15.71 14.21
N PRO A 108 19.75 -15.90 13.34
CA PRO A 108 19.71 -17.04 12.44
C PRO A 108 20.87 -16.99 11.44
N GLU A 109 21.37 -18.17 11.05
CA GLU A 109 22.39 -18.28 10.00
C GLU A 109 21.76 -18.12 8.61
N LEU A 110 22.44 -17.40 7.73
CA LEU A 110 22.14 -17.42 6.29
C LEU A 110 22.88 -18.56 5.64
N LEU A 111 22.14 -19.48 5.02
CA LEU A 111 22.73 -20.59 4.31
C LEU A 111 22.89 -20.22 2.83
N GLY A 112 24.15 -20.23 2.39
CA GLY A 112 24.54 -20.37 1.00
C GLY A 112 24.69 -19.07 0.20
N PRO A 113 25.37 -19.16 -0.97
CA PRO A 113 25.37 -18.08 -1.94
C PRO A 113 23.93 -17.83 -2.40
N VAL A 114 23.58 -16.57 -2.65
CA VAL A 114 22.27 -16.20 -3.21
C VAL A 114 22.41 -16.12 -4.73
N PRO A 115 22.08 -17.18 -5.49
CA PRO A 115 21.93 -17.07 -6.93
C PRO A 115 20.68 -16.22 -7.20
N GLY A 116 20.84 -15.05 -7.82
CA GLY A 116 19.67 -14.19 -7.98
C GLY A 116 19.89 -12.82 -8.62
N ARG A 117 18.76 -12.13 -8.76
CA ARG A 117 18.62 -10.74 -9.23
C ARG A 117 19.37 -9.81 -8.27
N ARG A 118 19.65 -8.59 -8.73
CA ARG A 118 20.42 -7.59 -7.96
C ARG A 118 19.73 -7.18 -6.64
N LEU A 119 18.40 -7.31 -6.55
CA LEU A 119 17.63 -7.04 -5.34
C LEU A 119 17.88 -8.13 -4.29
N ASP A 120 17.87 -9.39 -4.71
CA ASP A 120 18.14 -10.58 -3.88
C ASP A 120 19.52 -10.48 -3.20
N ARG A 121 20.51 -9.91 -3.89
CA ARG A 121 21.83 -9.62 -3.31
C ARG A 121 21.78 -8.57 -2.21
N LEU A 122 20.95 -7.54 -2.35
CA LEU A 122 20.79 -6.52 -1.31
C LEU A 122 19.97 -7.03 -0.13
N ASP A 123 18.95 -7.86 -0.39
CA ASP A 123 18.20 -8.58 0.63
C ASP A 123 19.11 -9.51 1.43
N ALA A 124 19.99 -10.26 0.75
CA ALA A 124 21.01 -11.09 1.39
C ALA A 124 21.97 -10.28 2.27
N VAL A 125 22.42 -9.11 1.80
CA VAL A 125 23.27 -8.20 2.58
C VAL A 125 22.55 -7.73 3.84
N LEU A 126 21.28 -7.32 3.75
CA LEU A 126 20.52 -6.89 4.92
C LEU A 126 20.26 -8.02 5.89
N ALA A 127 19.91 -9.21 5.40
CA ALA A 127 19.74 -10.38 6.24
C ALA A 127 21.05 -10.73 6.96
N GLY A 128 22.21 -10.63 6.27
CA GLY A 128 23.53 -10.84 6.86
C GLY A 128 23.89 -9.80 7.92
N ARG A 129 23.27 -8.62 7.83
CA ARG A 129 23.37 -7.53 8.80
C ARG A 129 22.14 -7.43 9.71
N ILE A 130 21.43 -8.54 9.96
CA ILE A 130 20.24 -8.57 10.83
C ILE A 130 20.53 -8.02 12.25
N ALA A 131 21.76 -8.17 12.75
CA ALA A 131 22.17 -7.60 14.03
C ALA A 131 22.10 -6.07 14.04
N ASP A 132 22.56 -5.39 12.97
CA ASP A 132 22.44 -3.94 12.85
C ASP A 132 20.97 -3.50 12.77
N VAL A 133 20.13 -4.27 12.09
CA VAL A 133 18.68 -4.00 12.04
C VAL A 133 18.07 -4.13 13.44
N ARG A 134 18.48 -5.14 14.22
CA ARG A 134 18.08 -5.27 15.63
C ARG A 134 18.56 -4.08 16.47
N ASP A 135 19.78 -3.60 16.26
CA ASP A 135 20.31 -2.43 16.97
C ASP A 135 19.49 -1.16 16.66
N LEU A 136 19.07 -0.96 15.40
CA LEU A 136 18.14 0.10 15.04
C LEU A 136 16.82 -0.01 15.79
N LEU A 137 16.27 -1.22 15.93
CA LEU A 137 15.05 -1.45 16.72
C LEU A 137 15.29 -1.15 18.20
N LEU A 138 16.39 -1.64 18.78
CA LEU A 138 16.72 -1.46 20.19
C LEU A 138 16.96 0.00 20.57
N ALA A 139 17.46 0.82 19.62
CA ALA A 139 17.62 2.26 19.80
C ALA A 139 16.29 3.03 19.93
N LEU A 140 15.15 2.43 19.55
CA LEU A 140 13.85 3.07 19.65
C LEU A 140 13.28 3.02 21.08
N PRO A 141 12.47 4.01 21.47
CA PRO A 141 11.62 3.96 22.67
C PRO A 141 10.78 2.69 22.76
N ALA A 142 10.55 2.20 23.98
CA ALA A 142 9.87 0.92 24.24
C ALA A 142 8.51 0.78 23.56
N GLU A 143 7.70 1.84 23.55
CA GLU A 143 6.38 1.85 22.90
C GLU A 143 6.48 1.61 21.38
N ARG A 144 7.46 2.24 20.72
CA ARG A 144 7.71 2.09 19.28
C ARG A 144 8.21 0.68 18.97
N ARG A 145 9.08 0.15 19.81
CA ARG A 145 9.54 -1.24 19.71
C ARG A 145 8.39 -2.23 19.85
N ALA A 146 7.47 -2.00 20.80
CA ALA A 146 6.31 -2.86 21.00
C ALA A 146 5.39 -2.87 19.77
N ARG A 147 5.13 -1.71 19.15
CA ARG A 147 4.38 -1.63 17.89
C ARG A 147 5.06 -2.40 16.76
N ILE A 148 6.37 -2.20 16.55
CA ILE A 148 7.09 -2.92 15.49
C ILE A 148 7.11 -4.42 15.78
N ARG A 149 7.30 -4.84 17.04
CA ARG A 149 7.23 -6.26 17.43
C ARG A 149 5.88 -6.87 17.02
N SER A 150 4.77 -6.22 17.36
CA SER A 150 3.44 -6.68 16.95
C SER A 150 3.30 -6.81 15.44
N LEU A 151 3.84 -5.84 14.68
CA LEU A 151 3.88 -5.92 13.22
C LEU A 151 4.68 -7.14 12.74
N LEU A 152 5.89 -7.36 13.28
CA LEU A 152 6.78 -8.45 12.88
C LEU A 152 6.18 -9.83 13.21
N ASP A 153 5.53 -9.96 14.37
CA ASP A 153 4.82 -11.17 14.78
C ASP A 153 3.65 -11.46 13.82
N ASP A 154 2.82 -10.45 13.50
CA ASP A 154 1.68 -10.60 12.58
C ASP A 154 2.12 -11.02 11.17
N ILE A 155 3.09 -10.31 10.58
CA ILE A 155 3.55 -10.60 9.21
C ILE A 155 4.34 -11.91 9.16
N GLY A 156 5.17 -12.18 10.17
CA GLY A 156 5.93 -13.42 10.26
C GLY A 156 5.02 -14.65 10.33
N ALA A 157 3.93 -14.56 11.08
CA ALA A 157 2.92 -15.62 11.12
C ALA A 157 2.22 -15.81 9.77
N ALA A 158 1.88 -14.73 9.06
CA ALA A 158 1.26 -14.80 7.73
C ALA A 158 2.19 -15.42 6.68
N MET A 159 3.44 -14.97 6.63
CA MET A 159 4.49 -15.52 5.76
C MET A 159 4.74 -17.01 6.06
N ALA A 160 4.83 -17.39 7.35
CA ALA A 160 5.01 -18.79 7.74
C ALA A 160 3.84 -19.68 7.32
N ARG A 161 2.59 -19.19 7.45
CA ARG A 161 1.41 -19.91 6.94
C ARG A 161 1.47 -20.09 5.42
N ASN A 162 1.83 -19.05 4.69
CA ASN A 162 1.97 -19.10 3.23
C ASN A 162 3.04 -20.09 2.76
N LEU A 163 4.17 -20.16 3.47
CA LEU A 163 5.22 -21.13 3.19
C LEU A 163 4.78 -22.58 3.47
N ALA A 164 3.94 -22.79 4.48
CA ALA A 164 3.39 -24.11 4.79
C ALA A 164 2.28 -24.52 3.82
N HIS A 165 1.37 -23.60 3.52
CA HIS A 165 0.23 -23.78 2.62
C HIS A 165 0.00 -22.47 1.86
N PRO A 166 0.24 -22.43 0.53
CA PRO A 166 0.08 -21.23 -0.27
C PRO A 166 -1.29 -20.58 -0.04
N LEU A 167 -1.27 -19.32 0.39
CA LEU A 167 -2.49 -18.55 0.63
C LEU A 167 -3.00 -17.96 -0.69
N PRO A 168 -4.32 -17.74 -0.84
CA PRO A 168 -4.84 -16.92 -1.91
C PRO A 168 -4.14 -15.55 -1.93
N ARG A 169 -3.81 -15.03 -3.12
CA ARG A 169 -2.96 -13.85 -3.24
C ARG A 169 -3.52 -12.62 -2.52
N ASP A 170 -4.84 -12.44 -2.56
CA ASP A 170 -5.51 -11.35 -1.86
C ASP A 170 -5.44 -11.52 -0.33
N THR A 171 -5.57 -12.75 0.17
CA THR A 171 -5.38 -13.06 1.60
C THR A 171 -3.95 -12.76 2.02
N TYR A 172 -2.95 -13.23 1.27
CA TYR A 172 -1.54 -12.94 1.56
C TYR A 172 -1.25 -11.43 1.53
N GLY A 173 -1.72 -10.71 0.50
CA GLY A 173 -1.55 -9.26 0.39
C GLY A 173 -2.20 -8.49 1.55
N ARG A 174 -3.37 -8.95 2.03
CA ARG A 174 -4.06 -8.39 3.20
C ARG A 174 -3.29 -8.65 4.50
N GLU A 175 -2.80 -9.86 4.68
CA GLU A 175 -2.14 -10.29 5.91
C GLU A 175 -0.68 -9.82 6.04
N VAL A 176 0.02 -9.57 4.93
CA VAL A 176 1.38 -9.05 4.94
C VAL A 176 1.36 -7.53 4.74
N LEU A 177 1.08 -7.06 3.52
CA LEU A 177 1.13 -5.63 3.21
C LEU A 177 -0.01 -4.85 3.87
N GLY A 178 -1.18 -5.45 4.11
CA GLY A 178 -2.26 -4.79 4.82
C GLY A 178 -1.90 -4.47 6.28
N ARG A 179 -1.12 -5.33 6.95
CA ARG A 179 -0.56 -5.07 8.29
C ARG A 179 0.47 -3.95 8.26
N VAL A 180 1.31 -3.91 7.22
CA VAL A 180 2.26 -2.80 7.00
C VAL A 180 1.52 -1.48 6.78
N VAL A 181 0.42 -1.48 6.00
CA VAL A 181 -0.41 -0.29 5.80
C VAL A 181 -1.06 0.15 7.11
N ARG A 182 -1.62 -0.78 7.88
CA ARG A 182 -2.20 -0.47 9.20
C ARG A 182 -1.16 0.17 10.12
N TYR A 183 0.03 -0.41 10.23
CA TYR A 183 1.14 0.18 10.99
C TYR A 183 1.50 1.58 10.49
N ALA A 184 1.60 1.78 9.17
CA ALA A 184 1.90 3.08 8.60
C ALA A 184 0.81 4.11 8.95
N VAL A 185 -0.46 3.70 8.98
CA VAL A 185 -1.57 4.57 9.37
C VAL A 185 -1.53 4.87 10.87
N GLU A 186 -1.28 3.89 11.74
CA GLU A 186 -1.10 4.09 13.19
C GLU A 186 0.01 5.12 13.48
N LEU A 187 1.09 5.09 12.68
CA LEU A 187 2.19 6.04 12.77
C LEU A 187 1.76 7.47 12.38
N VAL A 188 0.98 7.63 11.30
CA VAL A 188 0.80 8.94 10.65
C VAL A 188 -0.58 9.61 10.81
N ALA A 189 -1.64 8.83 11.04
CA ALA A 189 -3.01 9.34 11.15
C ALA A 189 -3.34 9.78 12.57
N ALA A 190 -4.09 10.87 12.72
CA ALA A 190 -4.52 11.34 14.04
C ALA A 190 -5.62 10.47 14.67
N ARG A 191 -6.32 9.66 13.89
CA ARG A 191 -7.45 8.81 14.33
C ARG A 191 -7.26 7.39 13.82
N PRO A 192 -7.81 6.39 14.52
CA PRO A 192 -7.92 5.04 13.98
C PRO A 192 -8.63 5.04 12.63
N VAL A 193 -8.24 4.12 11.77
CA VAL A 193 -8.92 3.85 10.50
C VAL A 193 -9.44 2.42 10.50
N PRO A 194 -10.50 2.12 9.76
CA PRO A 194 -10.97 0.75 9.55
C PRO A 194 -9.87 -0.18 9.01
N ALA A 195 -9.75 -1.37 9.60
CA ALA A 195 -8.69 -2.32 9.29
C ALA A 195 -8.85 -2.97 7.90
N ASP A 196 -10.09 -3.13 7.45
CA ASP A 196 -10.47 -3.60 6.12
C ASP A 196 -9.96 -2.68 4.99
N LEU A 197 -10.00 -1.35 5.20
CA LEU A 197 -9.41 -0.38 4.26
C LEU A 197 -7.89 -0.55 4.18
N CYS A 198 -7.21 -0.72 5.32
CA CYS A 198 -5.77 -1.01 5.33
C CYS A 198 -5.46 -2.32 4.60
N GLY A 199 -6.27 -3.35 4.85
CA GLY A 199 -6.19 -4.64 4.18
C GLY A 199 -6.29 -4.51 2.66
N ALA A 200 -7.31 -3.83 2.16
CA ALA A 200 -7.53 -3.61 0.73
C ALA A 200 -6.40 -2.80 0.07
N VAL A 201 -5.85 -1.79 0.76
CA VAL A 201 -4.68 -1.06 0.26
C VAL A 201 -3.42 -1.94 0.26
N GLY A 202 -3.31 -2.88 1.20
CA GLY A 202 -2.28 -3.93 1.19
C GLY A 202 -2.36 -4.80 -0.06
N VAL A 203 -3.55 -5.30 -0.39
CA VAL A 203 -3.80 -6.06 -1.62
C VAL A 203 -3.45 -5.24 -2.88
N LEU A 204 -3.86 -3.97 -2.92
CA LEU A 204 -3.48 -3.06 -4.02
C LEU A 204 -1.97 -2.92 -4.18
N ALA A 205 -1.25 -2.76 -3.07
CA ALA A 205 0.20 -2.65 -3.08
C ALA A 205 0.85 -3.97 -3.55
N GLN A 206 0.30 -5.11 -3.16
CA GLN A 206 0.78 -6.42 -3.60
C GLN A 206 0.60 -6.58 -5.11
N MET A 207 -0.59 -6.31 -5.64
CA MET A 207 -0.86 -6.35 -7.08
C MET A 207 0.05 -5.41 -7.88
N ALA A 208 0.36 -4.22 -7.33
CA ALA A 208 1.29 -3.30 -7.96
C ALA A 208 2.73 -3.85 -8.00
N ASN A 209 3.17 -4.57 -6.96
CA ASN A 209 4.45 -5.28 -6.96
C ASN A 209 4.44 -6.40 -7.99
N ASP A 210 3.41 -7.23 -8.02
CA ASP A 210 3.29 -8.37 -8.95
C ASP A 210 3.33 -7.88 -10.42
N LEU A 211 2.60 -6.81 -10.76
CA LEU A 211 2.66 -6.18 -12.09
C LEU A 211 4.04 -5.64 -12.45
N ARG A 212 4.73 -5.07 -11.47
CA ARG A 212 6.07 -4.51 -11.67
C ARG A 212 7.07 -5.62 -11.94
N ASP A 213 6.97 -6.71 -11.18
CA ASP A 213 7.94 -7.80 -11.16
C ASP A 213 7.60 -8.90 -12.21
N GLY A 214 6.40 -8.80 -12.80
CA GLY A 214 5.92 -9.72 -13.85
C GLY A 214 5.44 -11.06 -13.31
N ASP A 215 5.01 -11.08 -12.04
CA ASP A 215 4.64 -12.30 -11.33
C ASP A 215 3.19 -12.70 -11.66
N GLY A 216 3.05 -13.54 -12.68
CA GLY A 216 1.76 -13.99 -13.21
C GLY A 216 1.19 -15.23 -12.53
N GLU A 217 2.03 -16.02 -11.87
CA GLU A 217 1.66 -17.32 -11.28
C GLU A 217 0.48 -17.21 -10.30
N PRO A 218 0.44 -16.25 -9.36
CA PRO A 218 -0.66 -16.12 -8.41
C PRO A 218 -2.02 -15.82 -9.06
N TYR A 219 -2.01 -15.40 -10.33
CA TYR A 219 -3.19 -15.02 -11.10
C TYR A 219 -3.51 -16.02 -12.21
N GLY A 220 -2.76 -17.12 -12.33
CA GLY A 220 -2.84 -18.04 -13.47
C GLY A 220 -2.51 -17.37 -14.81
N ALA A 221 -1.73 -16.29 -14.79
CA ALA A 221 -1.37 -15.52 -15.97
C ALA A 221 -0.03 -15.99 -16.52
N THR A 222 0.00 -16.34 -17.80
CA THR A 222 1.21 -16.77 -18.50
C THR A 222 1.88 -15.62 -19.25
N THR A 223 1.14 -14.54 -19.51
CA THR A 223 1.64 -13.34 -20.18
C THR A 223 1.48 -12.10 -19.32
N ARG A 224 2.30 -11.08 -19.59
CA ARG A 224 2.17 -9.76 -18.96
C ARG A 224 0.81 -9.10 -19.25
N ALA A 225 0.25 -9.34 -20.43
CA ALA A 225 -1.07 -8.83 -20.81
C ALA A 225 -2.18 -9.49 -19.99
N GLU A 226 -2.11 -10.81 -19.80
CA GLU A 226 -3.03 -11.55 -18.93
C GLU A 226 -2.93 -11.09 -17.48
N LEU A 227 -1.70 -10.96 -16.95
CA LEU A 227 -1.49 -10.44 -15.59
C LEU A 227 -2.09 -9.05 -15.43
N SER A 228 -1.82 -8.15 -16.40
CA SER A 228 -2.40 -6.80 -16.39
C SER A 228 -3.92 -6.86 -16.37
N ARG A 229 -4.54 -7.64 -17.25
CA ARG A 229 -6.00 -7.82 -17.31
C ARG A 229 -6.55 -8.35 -15.98
N GLN A 230 -5.94 -9.39 -15.43
CA GLN A 230 -6.35 -10.02 -14.16
C GLN A 230 -6.29 -9.04 -12.99
N VAL A 231 -5.23 -8.24 -12.91
CA VAL A 231 -5.12 -7.20 -11.88
C VAL A 231 -6.15 -6.10 -12.09
N PHE A 232 -6.30 -5.57 -13.31
CA PHE A 232 -7.24 -4.49 -13.60
C PHE A 232 -8.70 -4.84 -13.31
N LEU A 233 -9.10 -6.11 -13.48
CA LEU A 233 -10.43 -6.58 -13.10
C LEU A 233 -10.69 -6.54 -11.58
N ARG A 234 -9.64 -6.60 -10.75
CA ARG A 234 -9.74 -6.59 -9.28
C ARG A 234 -9.53 -5.20 -8.68
N LEU A 235 -9.01 -4.23 -9.45
CA LEU A 235 -8.68 -2.90 -8.94
C LEU A 235 -9.85 -2.05 -8.42
N PRO A 236 -11.08 -2.09 -8.99
CA PRO A 236 -12.14 -1.14 -8.59
C PRO A 236 -12.42 -1.05 -7.08
N PRO A 237 -12.68 -2.16 -6.35
CA PRO A 237 -12.91 -2.09 -4.91
C PRO A 237 -11.68 -1.59 -4.14
N LEU A 238 -10.48 -2.00 -4.56
CA LEU A 238 -9.23 -1.65 -3.88
C LEU A 238 -8.87 -0.17 -4.04
N VAL A 239 -9.14 0.39 -5.22
CA VAL A 239 -8.95 1.81 -5.51
C VAL A 239 -9.89 2.66 -4.66
N LEU A 240 -11.17 2.26 -4.53
CA LEU A 240 -12.11 2.95 -3.65
C LEU A 240 -11.61 2.94 -2.20
N ALA A 241 -11.16 1.79 -1.72
CA ALA A 241 -10.59 1.66 -0.38
C ALA A 241 -9.39 2.60 -0.18
N ALA A 242 -8.49 2.69 -1.16
CA ALA A 242 -7.34 3.58 -1.12
C ALA A 242 -7.74 5.05 -1.01
N PHE A 243 -8.73 5.51 -1.79
CA PHE A 243 -9.20 6.89 -1.70
C PHE A 243 -9.95 7.18 -0.40
N ALA A 244 -10.73 6.22 0.12
CA ALA A 244 -11.36 6.33 1.43
C ALA A 244 -10.31 6.48 2.54
N LEU A 245 -9.30 5.60 2.55
CA LEU A 245 -8.19 5.66 3.50
C LEU A 245 -7.43 6.99 3.41
N LEU A 246 -7.09 7.43 2.20
CA LEU A 246 -6.39 8.70 1.98
C LEU A 246 -7.22 9.91 2.41
N GLY A 247 -8.55 9.86 2.24
CA GLY A 247 -9.47 10.87 2.77
C GLY A 247 -9.40 10.98 4.29
N GLN A 248 -9.41 9.83 4.99
CA GLN A 248 -9.32 9.77 6.44
C GLN A 248 -7.94 10.22 6.97
N VAL A 249 -6.85 9.78 6.34
CA VAL A 249 -5.48 10.21 6.68
C VAL A 249 -5.26 11.70 6.38
N GLY A 250 -5.81 12.19 5.27
CA GLY A 250 -5.66 13.57 4.78
C GLY A 250 -6.46 14.62 5.54
N ALA A 251 -7.54 14.24 6.23
CA ALA A 251 -8.39 15.14 6.99
C ALA A 251 -7.72 15.72 8.25
N ALA A 252 -6.80 14.97 8.88
CA ALA A 252 -6.06 15.42 10.07
C ALA A 252 -4.64 14.80 10.17
N PRO A 253 -3.74 15.03 9.20
CA PRO A 253 -2.42 14.42 9.22
C PRO A 253 -1.55 15.07 10.30
N ARG A 254 -0.74 14.25 10.99
CA ARG A 254 0.21 14.66 12.05
C ARG A 254 1.41 15.49 11.55
N GLY A 255 1.18 16.41 10.61
CA GLY A 255 2.15 17.40 10.16
C GLY A 255 2.34 17.48 8.65
N ARG A 256 3.13 18.48 8.23
CA ARG A 256 3.44 18.78 6.82
C ARG A 256 4.17 17.63 6.12
N GLY A 257 5.13 17.00 6.81
CA GLY A 257 5.93 15.90 6.28
C GLY A 257 5.09 14.65 5.96
N VAL A 258 4.14 14.32 6.83
CA VAL A 258 3.18 13.23 6.63
C VAL A 258 2.35 13.45 5.37
N ARG A 259 1.82 14.66 5.17
CA ARG A 259 1.07 14.99 3.93
C ARG A 259 1.90 14.82 2.68
N ALA A 260 3.15 15.29 2.69
CA ALA A 260 4.05 15.09 1.55
C ALA A 260 4.35 13.61 1.31
N ALA A 261 4.64 12.83 2.36
CA ALA A 261 4.91 11.41 2.25
C ALA A 261 3.72 10.65 1.64
N ALA A 262 2.52 10.85 2.18
CA ALA A 262 1.29 10.25 1.68
C ALA A 262 1.04 10.66 0.22
N ALA A 263 1.08 11.95 -0.10
CA ALA A 263 0.89 12.44 -1.46
C ALA A 263 1.93 11.88 -2.44
N TYR A 264 3.19 11.74 -2.02
CA TYR A 264 4.25 11.20 -2.88
C TYR A 264 4.01 9.73 -3.22
N VAL A 265 3.65 8.91 -2.23
CA VAL A 265 3.27 7.49 -2.46
C VAL A 265 2.06 7.41 -3.36
N THR A 266 0.99 8.16 -3.07
CA THR A 266 -0.22 8.17 -3.90
C THR A 266 0.07 8.55 -5.36
N VAL A 267 0.81 9.64 -5.59
CA VAL A 267 1.10 10.12 -6.94
C VAL A 267 2.00 9.16 -7.73
N THR A 268 2.96 8.51 -7.06
CA THR A 268 3.88 7.58 -7.71
C THR A 268 3.21 6.24 -8.00
N THR A 269 2.46 5.66 -7.05
CA THR A 269 1.68 4.43 -7.26
C THR A 269 0.61 4.63 -8.33
N ALA A 270 -0.19 5.71 -8.25
CA ALA A 270 -1.19 5.99 -9.27
C ALA A 270 -0.56 6.22 -10.65
N GLY A 271 0.58 6.92 -10.71
CA GLY A 271 1.32 7.10 -11.95
C GLY A 271 1.81 5.78 -12.57
N PHE A 272 2.23 4.82 -11.74
CA PHE A 272 2.59 3.47 -12.19
C PHE A 272 1.38 2.72 -12.74
N LEU A 273 0.28 2.65 -11.98
CA LEU A 273 -0.93 1.93 -12.38
C LEU A 273 -1.59 2.54 -13.64
N CYS A 274 -1.67 3.87 -13.73
CA CYS A 274 -2.12 4.55 -14.94
C CYS A 274 -1.26 4.19 -16.16
N GLY A 275 0.07 4.11 -15.96
CA GLY A 275 0.99 3.69 -17.01
C GLY A 275 0.78 2.24 -17.45
N GLN A 276 0.50 1.32 -16.52
CA GLN A 276 0.15 -0.07 -16.87
C GLN A 276 -1.19 -0.15 -17.61
N ALA A 277 -2.13 0.77 -17.32
CA ALA A 277 -3.43 0.85 -18.00
C ALA A 277 -3.35 1.52 -19.38
N GLY A 278 -2.18 2.03 -19.80
CA GLY A 278 -2.02 2.74 -21.07
C GLY A 278 -2.56 4.18 -21.06
N VAL A 279 -2.92 4.74 -19.90
CA VAL A 279 -3.41 6.12 -19.78
C VAL A 279 -2.37 7.07 -19.20
N ARG A 280 -2.65 8.37 -19.32
CA ARG A 280 -1.73 9.40 -18.84
C ARG A 280 -1.69 9.44 -17.31
N ALA A 281 -0.49 9.32 -16.75
CA ALA A 281 -0.27 9.52 -15.32
C ALA A 281 -0.73 10.92 -14.83
N PRO A 282 -1.25 11.06 -13.60
CA PRO A 282 -1.76 12.34 -13.08
C PRO A 282 -0.70 13.44 -13.07
N TYR A 283 0.55 13.05 -12.81
CA TYR A 283 1.71 13.93 -12.85
C TYR A 283 2.84 13.30 -13.68
N ARG A 284 3.53 14.11 -14.47
CA ARG A 284 4.79 13.70 -15.12
C ARG A 284 5.83 13.39 -14.04
N ARG A 285 6.77 12.47 -14.30
CA ARG A 285 7.81 12.04 -13.34
C ARG A 285 8.51 13.22 -12.63
N ARG A 286 8.91 14.25 -13.39
CA ARG A 286 9.57 15.47 -12.85
C ARG A 286 8.69 16.31 -11.92
N ALA A 287 7.38 16.15 -11.97
CA ALA A 287 6.40 16.92 -11.19
C ALA A 287 5.86 16.16 -9.96
N GLN A 288 6.21 14.88 -9.79
CA GLN A 288 5.68 14.05 -8.70
C GLN A 288 6.12 14.56 -7.32
N LEU A 289 7.42 14.83 -7.13
CA LEU A 289 7.91 15.42 -5.88
C LEU A 289 7.36 16.83 -5.65
N PRO A 290 7.43 17.78 -6.61
CA PRO A 290 6.82 19.10 -6.44
C PRO A 290 5.35 19.04 -6.03
N ALA A 291 4.54 18.16 -6.63
CA ALA A 291 3.14 17.97 -6.26
C ALA A 291 2.98 17.52 -4.80
N ALA A 292 3.80 16.56 -4.36
CA ALA A 292 3.81 16.10 -2.97
C ALA A 292 4.23 17.21 -1.98
N LEU A 293 5.22 18.02 -2.35
CA LEU A 293 5.65 19.16 -1.53
C LEU A 293 4.57 20.26 -1.46
N LEU A 294 3.83 20.50 -2.54
CA LEU A 294 2.68 21.41 -2.53
C LEU A 294 1.57 20.90 -1.61
N ALA A 295 1.33 19.59 -1.58
CA ALA A 295 0.36 18.97 -0.67
C ALA A 295 0.70 19.19 0.81
N ALA A 296 1.99 19.32 1.16
CA ALA A 296 2.41 19.61 2.53
C ALA A 296 1.91 20.97 3.05
N LEU A 297 1.67 21.93 2.15
CA LEU A 297 1.32 23.32 2.50
C LEU A 297 -0.05 23.43 3.17
N GLY A 298 -0.95 22.45 2.98
CA GLY A 298 -2.20 22.39 3.74
C GLY A 298 -3.22 21.41 3.17
N PRO A 299 -4.31 21.16 3.90
CA PRO A 299 -5.35 20.20 3.49
C PRO A 299 -5.93 20.49 2.11
N ARG A 300 -6.24 21.76 1.78
CA ARG A 300 -6.77 22.15 0.46
C ARG A 300 -5.85 21.74 -0.70
N ARG A 301 -4.53 21.88 -0.53
CA ARG A 301 -3.55 21.50 -1.56
C ARG A 301 -3.40 19.98 -1.65
N PHE A 302 -3.49 19.28 -0.52
CA PHE A 302 -3.51 17.82 -0.50
C PHE A 302 -4.76 17.27 -1.22
N THR A 303 -5.95 17.81 -0.91
CA THR A 303 -7.19 17.48 -1.62
C THR A 303 -7.06 17.73 -3.12
N ALA A 304 -6.52 18.87 -3.54
CA ALA A 304 -6.32 19.15 -4.96
C ALA A 304 -5.37 18.15 -5.66
N VAL A 305 -4.36 17.62 -4.95
CA VAL A 305 -3.52 16.53 -5.47
C VAL A 305 -4.34 15.25 -5.60
N LEU A 306 -5.13 14.89 -4.58
CA LEU A 306 -5.99 13.71 -4.62
C LEU A 306 -7.06 13.79 -5.71
N ASP A 307 -7.70 14.94 -5.92
CA ASP A 307 -8.71 15.14 -6.97
C ASP A 307 -8.12 14.91 -8.35
N ARG A 308 -6.88 15.36 -8.57
CA ARG A 308 -6.16 15.12 -9.83
C ARG A 308 -5.79 13.65 -10.01
N VAL A 309 -5.39 12.97 -8.94
CA VAL A 309 -5.14 11.52 -8.98
C VAL A 309 -6.44 10.77 -9.27
N ARG A 310 -7.55 11.16 -8.63
CA ARG A 310 -8.89 10.62 -8.83
C ARG A 310 -9.33 10.74 -10.29
N ALA A 311 -9.15 11.91 -10.89
CA ALA A 311 -9.47 12.13 -12.29
C ALA A 311 -8.70 11.18 -13.23
N ALA A 312 -7.39 11.00 -13.01
CA ALA A 312 -6.57 10.09 -13.82
C ALA A 312 -6.96 8.61 -13.61
N VAL A 313 -7.36 8.24 -12.40
CA VAL A 313 -7.82 6.88 -12.10
C VAL A 313 -9.18 6.61 -12.75
N ASN A 314 -10.12 7.56 -12.69
CA ASN A 314 -11.39 7.44 -13.41
C ASN A 314 -11.16 7.37 -14.94
N GLU A 315 -10.21 8.14 -15.48
CA GLU A 315 -9.79 8.03 -16.88
C GLU A 315 -9.28 6.61 -17.20
N ALA A 316 -8.44 6.02 -16.33
CA ALA A 316 -7.97 4.64 -16.49
C ALA A 316 -9.13 3.63 -16.52
N VAL A 317 -10.09 3.75 -15.61
CA VAL A 317 -11.28 2.87 -15.55
C VAL A 317 -12.10 2.98 -16.85
N THR A 318 -12.36 4.21 -17.30
CA THR A 318 -13.10 4.45 -18.56
C THR A 318 -12.36 3.90 -19.79
N HIS A 319 -11.03 4.04 -19.82
CA HIS A 319 -10.21 3.54 -20.92
C HIS A 319 -10.24 2.00 -21.00
N LEU A 320 -10.07 1.33 -19.86
CA LEU A 320 -10.08 -0.13 -19.77
C LEU A 320 -11.43 -0.74 -20.17
N GLY A 321 -12.53 -0.07 -19.87
CA GLY A 321 -13.87 -0.49 -20.29
C GLY A 321 -14.33 0.10 -21.63
N GLY A 322 -13.44 0.77 -22.38
CA GLY A 322 -13.71 1.27 -23.73
C GLY A 322 -14.79 2.36 -23.83
N THR A 323 -15.20 2.97 -22.72
CA THR A 323 -16.39 3.85 -22.68
C THR A 323 -16.13 5.06 -21.79
N ARG A 324 -16.57 6.25 -22.24
CA ARG A 324 -16.36 7.52 -21.51
C ARG A 324 -17.51 7.84 -20.55
N GLY A 325 -17.23 8.65 -19.52
CA GLY A 325 -18.27 9.26 -18.69
C GLY A 325 -18.70 8.45 -17.45
N ILE A 326 -17.87 7.52 -16.99
CA ILE A 326 -18.08 6.83 -15.70
C ILE A 326 -17.17 7.43 -14.64
N THR A 327 -17.75 7.71 -13.49
CA THR A 327 -17.04 8.14 -12.28
C THR A 327 -17.13 7.02 -11.26
N LEU A 328 -16.08 6.22 -11.13
CA LEU A 328 -16.02 5.17 -10.11
C LEU A 328 -15.72 5.77 -8.74
N VAL A 329 -14.65 6.57 -8.68
CA VAL A 329 -14.23 7.25 -7.47
C VAL A 329 -14.80 8.66 -7.48
N ASP A 330 -15.65 8.96 -6.51
CA ASP A 330 -16.25 10.29 -6.30
C ASP A 330 -15.64 10.97 -5.05
N ALA A 331 -16.34 11.95 -4.47
CA ALA A 331 -16.01 12.59 -3.20
C ALA A 331 -15.70 11.56 -2.09
N ALA A 332 -14.79 11.95 -1.18
CA ALA A 332 -14.37 11.08 -0.10
C ALA A 332 -15.59 10.67 0.76
N PRO A 333 -15.74 9.38 1.11
CA PRO A 333 -16.81 8.94 1.97
C PRO A 333 -16.69 9.57 3.37
N PRO A 334 -17.78 9.57 4.16
CA PRO A 334 -17.74 10.00 5.56
C PRO A 334 -16.61 9.31 6.34
N SER A 335 -16.05 10.01 7.34
CA SER A 335 -15.03 9.41 8.21
C SER A 335 -15.58 8.19 8.95
N GLY A 336 -14.79 7.13 9.05
CA GLY A 336 -15.19 5.89 9.73
C GLY A 336 -15.99 4.92 8.86
N THR A 337 -16.27 5.25 7.60
CA THR A 337 -16.89 4.31 6.65
C THR A 337 -15.93 3.14 6.39
N GLY A 338 -16.40 1.91 6.64
CA GLY A 338 -15.69 0.67 6.31
C GLY A 338 -15.73 0.35 4.82
N LEU A 339 -15.09 -0.74 4.44
CA LEU A 339 -15.06 -1.22 3.07
C LEU A 339 -16.43 -1.71 2.59
N PRO A 340 -17.20 -2.55 3.32
CA PRO A 340 -18.50 -3.01 2.86
C PRO A 340 -19.48 -1.87 2.55
N GLU A 341 -19.59 -0.88 3.44
CA GLU A 341 -20.44 0.30 3.25
C GLU A 341 -20.04 1.11 2.02
N LEU A 342 -18.73 1.25 1.80
CA LEU A 342 -18.17 1.97 0.66
C LEU A 342 -18.51 1.28 -0.66
N LEU A 343 -18.33 -0.04 -0.71
CA LEU A 343 -18.55 -0.84 -1.91
C LEU A 343 -20.03 -0.92 -2.27
N VAL A 344 -20.90 -1.21 -1.31
CA VAL A 344 -22.36 -1.22 -1.51
C VAL A 344 -22.84 0.16 -1.94
N GLY A 345 -22.44 1.22 -1.25
CA GLY A 345 -22.83 2.58 -1.61
C GLY A 345 -22.37 2.99 -3.01
N ALA A 346 -21.16 2.57 -3.44
CA ALA A 346 -20.66 2.84 -4.78
C ALA A 346 -21.39 2.00 -5.86
N ALA A 347 -21.69 0.73 -5.59
CA ALA A 347 -22.44 -0.14 -6.50
C ALA A 347 -23.83 0.43 -6.79
N PHE A 348 -24.56 0.83 -5.74
CA PHE A 348 -25.90 1.40 -5.89
C PHE A 348 -25.91 2.75 -6.62
N ARG A 349 -24.86 3.57 -6.46
CA ARG A 349 -24.73 4.80 -7.28
C ARG A 349 -24.56 4.48 -8.77
N LEU A 350 -23.74 3.49 -9.11
CA LEU A 350 -23.54 3.07 -10.51
C LEU A 350 -24.83 2.52 -11.13
N VAL A 351 -25.62 1.78 -10.35
CA VAL A 351 -26.92 1.24 -10.78
C VAL A 351 -27.97 2.36 -10.89
N GLY A 352 -27.97 3.33 -9.98
CA GLY A 352 -28.91 4.47 -10.02
C GLY A 352 -28.77 5.35 -11.26
N ASP A 353 -27.61 5.33 -11.93
CA ASP A 353 -27.37 6.01 -13.20
C ASP A 353 -27.79 5.19 -14.44
N LEU A 354 -28.43 4.04 -14.26
CA LEU A 354 -29.00 3.24 -15.34
C LEU A 354 -30.45 3.68 -15.66
N PRO A 355 -30.94 3.41 -16.88
CA PRO A 355 -32.35 3.64 -17.21
C PRO A 355 -33.29 2.88 -16.26
N THR A 356 -34.41 3.51 -15.90
CA THR A 356 -35.43 2.92 -14.99
C THR A 356 -36.35 1.90 -15.67
N GLY A 357 -36.38 1.86 -17.00
CA GLY A 357 -37.11 0.85 -17.77
C GLY A 357 -36.36 -0.47 -17.88
N PRO A 358 -37.02 -1.55 -18.35
CA PRO A 358 -36.37 -2.83 -18.62
C PRO A 358 -35.12 -2.64 -19.50
N LEU A 359 -34.00 -3.23 -19.09
CA LEU A 359 -32.77 -3.30 -19.88
C LEU A 359 -32.96 -4.30 -21.04
N THR A 360 -33.84 -3.98 -21.98
CA THR A 360 -34.16 -4.80 -23.15
C THR A 360 -33.40 -4.29 -24.38
N GLY A 361 -32.79 -5.19 -25.16
CA GLY A 361 -32.03 -4.86 -26.37
C GLY A 361 -30.54 -4.63 -26.12
N GLY A 362 -29.85 -4.04 -27.10
CA GLY A 362 -28.42 -3.73 -27.01
C GLY A 362 -28.15 -2.56 -26.05
N LEU A 363 -27.45 -2.82 -24.95
CA LEU A 363 -27.06 -1.77 -24.00
C LEU A 363 -25.94 -0.91 -24.59
N ALA A 364 -26.02 0.41 -24.37
CA ALA A 364 -24.90 1.30 -24.60
C ALA A 364 -23.69 0.82 -23.79
N GLY A 365 -22.47 0.89 -24.35
CA GLY A 365 -21.27 0.37 -23.68
C GLY A 365 -21.06 0.96 -22.28
N THR A 366 -21.43 2.22 -22.07
CA THR A 366 -21.38 2.88 -20.75
C THR A 366 -22.30 2.21 -19.72
N HIS A 367 -23.48 1.73 -20.12
CA HIS A 367 -24.39 1.00 -19.24
C HIS A 367 -23.85 -0.40 -18.91
N VAL A 368 -23.27 -1.09 -19.91
CA VAL A 368 -22.61 -2.39 -19.68
C VAL A 368 -21.48 -2.23 -18.65
N LEU A 369 -20.62 -1.23 -18.83
CA LEU A 369 -19.52 -1.00 -17.90
C LEU A 369 -20.01 -0.60 -16.49
N ARG A 370 -21.09 0.19 -16.37
CA ARG A 370 -21.71 0.49 -15.06
C ARG A 370 -22.18 -0.78 -14.34
N VAL A 371 -22.90 -1.66 -15.04
CA VAL A 371 -23.38 -2.94 -14.48
C VAL A 371 -22.21 -3.81 -14.06
N MET A 372 -21.20 -3.96 -14.92
CA MET A 372 -20.00 -4.76 -14.61
C MET A 372 -19.25 -4.22 -13.39
N LEU A 373 -19.07 -2.90 -13.29
CA LEU A 373 -18.42 -2.29 -12.13
C LEU A 373 -19.27 -2.45 -10.87
N ALA A 374 -20.59 -2.27 -10.95
CA ALA A 374 -21.48 -2.47 -9.82
C ALA A 374 -21.44 -3.92 -9.30
N ASP A 375 -21.46 -4.89 -10.21
CA ASP A 375 -21.32 -6.32 -9.89
C ASP A 375 -19.97 -6.62 -9.23
N GLN A 376 -18.87 -6.10 -9.79
CA GLN A 376 -17.54 -6.23 -9.19
C GLN A 376 -17.45 -5.63 -7.79
N LEU A 377 -18.14 -4.53 -7.53
CA LEU A 377 -18.17 -3.90 -6.20
C LEU A 377 -19.01 -4.72 -5.21
N ALA A 378 -20.16 -5.24 -5.64
CA ALA A 378 -21.00 -6.12 -4.82
C ALA A 378 -20.26 -7.42 -4.48
N LEU A 379 -19.62 -8.06 -5.47
CA LEU A 379 -18.77 -9.22 -5.26
C LEU A 379 -17.56 -8.89 -4.36
N GLY A 380 -16.97 -7.72 -4.52
CA GLY A 380 -15.90 -7.23 -3.65
C GLY A 380 -16.33 -7.09 -2.19
N ALA A 381 -17.58 -6.70 -1.93
CA ALA A 381 -18.14 -6.62 -0.58
C ALA A 381 -18.33 -8.02 0.03
N LEU A 382 -18.81 -8.98 -0.76
CA LEU A 382 -18.96 -10.39 -0.36
C LEU A 382 -17.61 -11.06 -0.10
N ASN A 383 -16.63 -10.88 -1.00
CA ASN A 383 -15.27 -11.44 -0.85
C ASN A 383 -14.48 -10.80 0.31
N GLY A 384 -15.00 -9.72 0.90
CA GLY A 384 -14.45 -9.09 2.09
C GLY A 384 -14.77 -9.85 3.38
N LEU A 385 -15.76 -10.75 3.35
CA LEU A 385 -16.21 -11.53 4.50
C LEU A 385 -15.24 -12.66 4.82
N ASP A 386 -15.00 -12.90 6.11
CA ASP A 386 -14.23 -14.05 6.54
C ASP A 386 -15.16 -15.26 6.72
N GLU A 387 -15.29 -16.07 5.66
CA GLU A 387 -16.12 -17.28 5.66
C GLU A 387 -15.77 -18.29 6.77
N ARG A 388 -14.57 -18.18 7.36
CA ARG A 388 -14.10 -19.07 8.44
C ARG A 388 -14.12 -18.40 9.80
N GLY A 389 -14.51 -17.13 9.87
CA GLY A 389 -14.59 -16.36 11.10
C GLY A 389 -15.80 -16.75 11.95
N PRO A 390 -15.70 -16.63 13.29
CA PRO A 390 -16.84 -16.89 14.19
C PRO A 390 -18.02 -15.94 13.93
N ASP A 391 -17.76 -14.77 13.33
CA ASP A 391 -18.73 -13.69 13.14
C ASP A 391 -19.37 -13.69 11.73
N PHE A 392 -19.05 -14.65 10.86
CA PHE A 392 -19.46 -14.66 9.44
C PHE A 392 -20.97 -14.41 9.22
N ILE A 393 -21.82 -15.04 10.03
CA ILE A 393 -23.29 -14.88 9.92
C ILE A 393 -23.72 -13.45 10.24
N ASP A 394 -23.10 -12.81 11.23
CA ASP A 394 -23.42 -11.44 11.61
C ASP A 394 -22.86 -10.45 10.59
N GLU A 395 -21.69 -10.72 10.00
CA GLU A 395 -21.16 -9.93 8.89
C GLU A 395 -22.07 -10.03 7.64
N MET A 396 -22.59 -11.23 7.33
CA MET A 396 -23.55 -11.45 6.25
C MET A 396 -24.87 -10.70 6.50
N ARG A 397 -25.40 -10.71 7.73
CA ARG A 397 -26.60 -9.95 8.11
C ARG A 397 -26.37 -8.45 7.95
N HIS A 398 -25.25 -7.95 8.46
CA HIS A 398 -24.87 -6.54 8.31
C HIS A 398 -24.77 -6.13 6.83
N LEU A 399 -24.15 -6.96 5.99
CA LEU A 399 -24.07 -6.69 4.55
C LEU A 399 -25.47 -6.67 3.90
N ALA A 400 -26.36 -7.59 4.29
CA ALA A 400 -27.74 -7.60 3.82
C ALA A 400 -28.49 -6.32 4.23
N ASP A 401 -28.32 -5.87 5.47
CA ASP A 401 -28.90 -4.61 5.96
C ASP A 401 -28.37 -3.40 5.20
N LEU A 402 -27.07 -3.36 4.89
CA LEU A 402 -26.46 -2.30 4.08
C LEU A 402 -27.05 -2.27 2.67
N ILE A 403 -27.22 -3.42 2.03
CA ILE A 403 -27.84 -3.55 0.70
C ILE A 403 -29.29 -3.04 0.75
N GLN A 404 -30.05 -3.45 1.77
CA GLN A 404 -31.44 -3.02 1.93
C GLN A 404 -31.53 -1.50 2.15
N GLN A 405 -30.69 -0.93 3.02
CA GLN A 405 -30.66 0.51 3.27
C GLN A 405 -30.25 1.31 2.02
N ALA A 406 -29.26 0.80 1.26
CA ALA A 406 -28.81 1.43 0.02
C ALA A 406 -29.91 1.39 -1.06
N ALA A 407 -30.63 0.27 -1.17
CA ALA A 407 -31.77 0.14 -2.07
C ALA A 407 -32.86 1.15 -1.73
N VAL A 408 -33.27 1.25 -0.45
CA VAL A 408 -34.29 2.22 -0.01
C VAL A 408 -33.87 3.66 -0.29
N LYS A 409 -32.59 4.02 -0.08
CA LYS A 409 -32.07 5.37 -0.37
C LYS A 409 -31.92 5.65 -1.87
N GLY A 410 -31.70 4.60 -2.68
CA GLY A 410 -31.53 4.68 -4.13
C GLY A 410 -32.85 4.75 -4.91
N VAL A 411 -33.95 4.28 -4.33
CA VAL A 411 -35.31 4.48 -4.86
C VAL A 411 -35.71 5.93 -4.59
N ARG A 412 -35.34 6.85 -5.49
CA ARG A 412 -36.06 8.13 -5.59
C ARG A 412 -37.40 7.87 -6.29
N PRO A 413 -38.53 8.39 -5.79
CA PRO A 413 -39.79 8.39 -6.55
C PRO A 413 -39.65 9.17 -7.87
#